data_AF-A0A1H8UDK0-F1
#
_entry.id   AF-A0A1H8UDK0-F1
#
_cell.length_a   1.000
_cell.length_b   1.000
_cell.length_c   1.000
_cell.angle_alpha   90.00
_cell.angle_beta   90.00
_cell.angle_gamma   90.00
#
_symmetry.space_group_name_H-M   'P 1'
#
loop_
_entity.id
_entity.type
_entity.pdbx_description
1 polymer ?
#
loop_
_entity_poly.entity_id
_entity_poly.type
_entity_poly.pdbx_seq_one_letter_code
_entity_poly.pdbx_strand_id
1 'polypeptide(L)'
;MDHGRYGLTLTRTVNEIFDPWELSSFINNFGNEYYKLDLLRTISKELQHGVSPRNFIILNNPIKRRYLNFDYVDLTKDNHFFAFQSIGYPITLYPNKMILKISILIRLYKKLNAILTRNISPSILFQASKLIDDSFSDALDELTSAAISKLPKTATGTLKNNILNQKKESESEFNEYLKYDSDIDDYIASLDDKENHYSLEKYPIYFNSFFEAFNKIQKPLIGVYLEEENKVKILCSNHLIKRKETLPELDFKSFGHNSPSFFDILPSVAQVGKTIYDATQEQKVRDAQIRTEQLTQEYIAEKIETEKVKRKYLEEQIKNLQQKNPTQNNEIITIDQDIINIPTTHVKIQAFGAYNQQVKSMNDLLRRNKLVVSEYESRVDQQA
;
A
#
# COMPACT_ATOMS: atom_id res chain seq x y z
N MET A 1 25.47 -21.34 0.77
CA MET A 1 24.24 -21.96 0.24
C MET A 1 23.83 -21.10 -0.93
N ASP A 2 23.72 -21.69 -2.12
CA ASP A 2 23.32 -20.95 -3.32
C ASP A 2 21.92 -20.37 -3.13
N HIS A 3 21.83 -19.05 -3.02
CA HIS A 3 20.55 -18.35 -3.06
C HIS A 3 20.15 -18.22 -4.53
N GLY A 4 19.55 -19.28 -5.09
CA GLY A 4 18.91 -19.22 -6.39
C GLY A 4 17.92 -18.05 -6.41
N ARG A 5 18.17 -17.06 -7.27
CA ARG A 5 17.25 -15.96 -7.53
C ARG A 5 16.41 -16.31 -8.76
N TYR A 6 15.33 -15.60 -8.98
CA TYR A 6 14.62 -15.70 -10.24
C TYR A 6 14.87 -14.42 -11.02
N GLY A 7 15.16 -14.56 -12.32
CA GLY A 7 15.27 -13.44 -13.24
C GLY A 7 13.95 -13.16 -13.92
N LEU A 8 13.64 -11.88 -14.05
CA LEU A 8 12.58 -11.35 -14.90
C LEU A 8 13.22 -10.57 -16.03
N THR A 9 12.98 -11.00 -17.27
CA THR A 9 13.35 -10.22 -18.46
C THR A 9 12.13 -9.41 -18.88
N LEU A 10 12.25 -8.09 -18.92
CA LEU A 10 11.24 -7.19 -19.50
C LEU A 10 11.73 -6.69 -20.84
N THR A 11 10.97 -6.90 -21.91
CA THR A 11 11.35 -6.47 -23.26
C THR A 11 10.35 -5.45 -23.79
N ARG A 12 10.82 -4.40 -24.46
CA ARG A 12 9.93 -3.46 -25.15
C ARG A 12 9.24 -4.16 -26.32
N THR A 13 7.98 -3.84 -26.53
CA THR A 13 7.19 -4.28 -27.69
C THR A 13 7.44 -3.42 -28.94
N VAL A 14 8.22 -2.34 -28.79
CA VAL A 14 8.58 -1.42 -29.87
C VAL A 14 10.09 -1.25 -29.97
N ASN A 15 10.56 -0.98 -31.18
CA ASN A 15 11.97 -0.71 -31.48
C ASN A 15 12.36 0.74 -31.15
N GLU A 16 12.21 1.11 -29.88
CA GLU A 16 12.57 2.42 -29.34
C GLU A 16 13.53 2.26 -28.16
N ILE A 17 14.38 3.26 -27.95
CA ILE A 17 15.29 3.36 -26.80
C ILE A 17 14.60 4.17 -25.71
N PHE A 18 14.86 3.86 -24.43
CA PHE A 18 14.41 4.71 -23.33
C PHE A 18 15.25 5.98 -23.26
N ASP A 19 14.58 7.13 -23.16
CA ASP A 19 15.27 8.34 -22.75
C ASP A 19 15.72 8.20 -21.28
N PRO A 20 16.86 8.81 -20.87
CA PRO A 20 17.38 8.68 -19.50
C PRO A 20 16.36 9.04 -18.40
N TRP A 21 15.46 9.99 -18.69
CA TRP A 21 14.42 10.41 -17.76
C TRP A 21 13.29 9.38 -17.66
N GLU A 22 12.88 8.79 -18.78
CA GLU A 22 11.91 7.69 -18.81
C GLU A 22 12.45 6.46 -18.10
N LEU A 23 13.72 6.13 -18.32
CA LEU A 23 14.43 5.05 -17.64
C LEU A 23 14.43 5.23 -16.12
N SER A 24 14.83 6.41 -15.65
CA SER A 24 14.85 6.74 -14.22
C SER A 24 13.45 6.71 -13.61
N SER A 25 12.45 7.25 -14.32
CA SER A 25 11.05 7.22 -13.89
C SER A 25 10.52 5.79 -13.78
N PHE A 26 10.78 4.95 -14.79
CA PHE A 26 10.39 3.54 -14.80
C PHE A 26 11.00 2.78 -13.62
N ILE A 27 12.32 2.86 -13.43
CA ILE A 27 13.03 2.19 -12.33
C ILE A 27 12.44 2.59 -10.97
N ASN A 28 12.19 3.89 -10.75
CA ASN A 28 11.64 4.38 -9.49
C ASN A 28 10.21 3.89 -9.24
N ASN A 29 9.35 3.93 -10.27
CA ASN A 29 7.97 3.50 -10.16
C ASN A 29 7.87 1.97 -10.01
N PHE A 30 8.62 1.22 -10.81
CA PHE A 30 8.65 -0.24 -10.73
C PHE A 30 9.18 -0.71 -9.37
N GLY A 31 10.25 -0.07 -8.87
CA GLY A 31 10.76 -0.34 -7.53
C GLY A 31 9.76 0.01 -6.41
N ASN A 32 8.93 1.04 -6.60
CA ASN A 32 7.86 1.36 -5.64
C ASN A 32 6.76 0.28 -5.62
N GLU A 33 6.30 -0.15 -6.79
CA GLU A 33 5.27 -1.20 -6.89
C GLU A 33 5.78 -2.54 -6.37
N TYR A 34 7.02 -2.91 -6.71
CA TYR A 34 7.68 -4.11 -6.18
C TYR A 34 7.74 -4.10 -4.65
N TYR A 35 8.18 -2.98 -4.06
CA TYR A 35 8.25 -2.82 -2.60
C TYR A 35 6.88 -2.96 -1.94
N LYS A 36 5.81 -2.40 -2.54
CA LYS A 36 4.45 -2.55 -2.02
C LYS A 36 3.95 -4.00 -2.08
N LEU A 37 4.25 -4.73 -3.15
CA LEU A 37 3.90 -6.15 -3.25
C LEU A 37 4.62 -6.98 -2.17
N ASP A 38 5.90 -6.72 -1.93
CA ASP A 38 6.66 -7.41 -0.89
C ASP A 38 6.15 -7.07 0.54
N LEU A 39 5.75 -5.81 0.77
CA LEU A 39 5.08 -5.40 2.00
C LEU A 39 3.77 -6.15 2.22
N LEU A 40 2.89 -6.24 1.21
CA LEU A 40 1.61 -6.96 1.33
C LEU A 40 1.85 -8.45 1.64
N ARG A 41 2.84 -9.06 1.00
CA ARG A 41 3.25 -10.43 1.31
C ARG A 41 3.73 -10.56 2.75
N THR A 42 4.57 -9.64 3.21
CA THR A 42 5.13 -9.67 4.57
C THR A 42 4.04 -9.45 5.63
N ILE A 43 3.11 -8.51 5.41
CA ILE A 43 1.92 -8.32 6.25
C ILE A 43 1.11 -9.62 6.34
N SER A 44 0.85 -10.25 5.20
CA SER A 44 0.08 -11.50 5.14
C SER A 44 0.75 -12.61 5.94
N LYS A 45 2.08 -12.73 5.84
CA LYS A 45 2.85 -13.68 6.65
C LYS A 45 2.76 -13.38 8.14
N GLU A 46 3.00 -12.14 8.56
CA GLU A 46 2.95 -11.78 9.99
C GLU A 46 1.55 -12.08 10.58
N LEU A 47 0.47 -11.77 9.83
CA LEU A 47 -0.90 -12.15 10.20
C LEU A 47 -1.08 -13.67 10.34
N GLN A 48 -0.54 -14.47 9.40
CA GLN A 48 -0.59 -15.94 9.47
C GLN A 48 0.18 -16.51 10.67
N HIS A 49 1.22 -15.82 11.14
CA HIS A 49 1.96 -16.21 12.35
C HIS A 49 1.30 -15.69 13.64
N GLY A 50 0.09 -15.13 13.56
CA GLY A 50 -0.70 -14.73 14.72
C GLY A 50 -0.44 -13.30 15.21
N VAL A 51 0.25 -12.45 14.44
CA VAL A 51 0.37 -11.03 14.79
C VAL A 51 -1.01 -10.37 14.69
N SER A 52 -1.44 -9.72 15.77
CA SER A 52 -2.72 -9.01 15.81
C SER A 52 -2.76 -7.88 14.75
N PRO A 53 -3.86 -7.74 13.98
CA PRO A 53 -4.08 -6.61 13.08
C PRO A 53 -3.95 -5.24 13.76
N ARG A 54 -4.20 -5.14 15.07
CA ARG A 54 -4.06 -3.90 15.86
C ARG A 54 -2.63 -3.41 15.95
N ASN A 55 -1.66 -4.31 15.76
CA ASN A 55 -0.24 -4.00 15.92
C ASN A 55 0.38 -3.51 14.63
N PHE A 56 -0.29 -3.62 13.48
CA PHE A 56 0.24 -3.08 12.23
C PHE A 56 0.04 -1.57 12.17
N ILE A 57 1.13 -0.86 11.89
CA ILE A 57 1.14 0.58 11.73
C ILE A 57 1.76 0.97 10.40
N ILE A 58 1.21 2.00 9.76
CA ILE A 58 1.78 2.70 8.61
C ILE A 58 2.05 4.14 9.00
N LEU A 59 3.24 4.66 8.69
CA LEU A 59 3.50 6.09 8.85
C LEU A 59 2.87 6.88 7.70
N ASN A 60 2.22 7.98 8.04
CA ASN A 60 1.45 8.80 7.11
C ASN A 60 2.26 9.51 6.00
N ASN A 61 3.58 9.34 5.97
CA ASN A 61 4.50 10.01 5.08
C ASN A 61 5.49 9.01 4.45
N PRO A 62 5.97 9.30 3.23
CA PRO A 62 6.93 8.44 2.55
C PRO A 62 8.27 8.42 3.31
N ILE A 63 8.94 7.27 3.27
CA ILE A 63 10.29 7.17 3.83
C ILE A 63 11.24 8.00 2.98
N LYS A 64 11.89 8.97 3.62
CA LYS A 64 13.05 9.63 3.02
C LYS A 64 14.29 8.77 3.37
N ARG A 65 15.13 8.47 2.37
CA ARG A 65 16.31 7.55 2.46
C ARG A 65 17.38 7.88 3.54
N ARG A 66 17.18 8.89 4.39
CA ARG A 66 18.16 9.33 5.41
C ARG A 66 17.79 8.90 6.84
N TYR A 67 16.60 8.33 7.07
CA TYR A 67 16.00 8.39 8.41
C TYR A 67 15.92 7.06 9.18
N LEU A 68 16.11 5.89 8.57
CA LEU A 68 16.01 4.60 9.27
C LEU A 68 17.02 3.58 8.75
N ASN A 69 17.98 3.23 9.60
CA ASN A 69 18.88 2.07 9.41
C ASN A 69 18.62 1.00 10.48
N PHE A 70 17.43 1.01 11.10
CA PHE A 70 17.10 0.12 12.21
C PHE A 70 16.00 -0.83 11.77
N ASP A 71 16.20 -2.12 12.06
CA ASP A 71 15.14 -3.13 11.94
C ASP A 71 14.05 -2.93 13.01
N TYR A 72 14.42 -2.27 14.12
CA TYR A 72 13.53 -1.95 15.22
C TYR A 72 13.67 -0.48 15.64
N VAL A 73 12.54 0.20 15.75
CA VAL A 73 12.46 1.52 16.38
C VAL A 73 12.05 1.32 17.84
N ASP A 74 12.80 1.89 18.77
CA ASP A 74 12.55 1.74 20.20
C ASP A 74 11.94 3.06 20.68
N LEU A 75 10.64 3.06 20.97
CA LEU A 75 9.92 4.29 21.31
C LEU A 75 10.29 4.82 22.69
N THR A 76 11.02 4.04 23.49
CA THR A 76 11.57 4.44 24.79
C THR A 76 12.91 5.16 24.68
N LYS A 77 13.52 5.19 23.49
CA LYS A 77 14.78 5.87 23.23
C LYS A 77 14.54 7.14 22.43
N ASP A 78 15.12 8.24 22.92
CA ASP A 78 14.92 9.59 22.37
C ASP A 78 15.31 9.68 20.90
N ASN A 79 16.50 9.20 20.52
CA ASN A 79 17.01 9.22 19.16
C ASN A 79 16.13 8.42 18.17
N HIS A 80 15.65 7.24 18.58
CA HIS A 80 14.76 6.39 17.78
C HIS A 80 13.38 7.05 17.63
N PHE A 81 12.82 7.56 18.73
CA PHE A 81 11.55 8.27 18.71
C PHE A 81 11.61 9.54 17.85
N PHE A 82 12.70 10.31 17.92
CA PHE A 82 12.91 11.49 17.09
C PHE A 82 12.95 11.15 15.60
N ALA A 83 13.63 10.07 15.23
CA ALA A 83 13.64 9.58 13.86
C ALA A 83 12.24 9.16 13.41
N PHE A 84 11.51 8.42 14.23
CA PHE A 84 10.15 7.96 13.96
C PHE A 84 9.17 9.12 13.71
N GLN A 85 9.07 10.08 14.64
CA GLN A 85 8.15 11.22 14.50
C GLN A 85 8.52 12.13 13.31
N SER A 86 9.81 12.19 12.95
CA SER A 86 10.30 13.02 11.85
C SER A 86 9.79 12.53 10.49
N ILE A 87 9.53 11.22 10.37
CA ILE A 87 8.90 10.65 9.18
C ILE A 87 7.43 11.05 9.19
N GLY A 88 6.69 10.68 10.22
CA GLY A 88 5.24 10.80 10.22
C GLY A 88 4.61 10.61 11.59
N TYR A 89 3.28 10.45 11.60
CA TYR A 89 2.54 9.87 12.70
C TYR A 89 2.01 8.50 12.25
N PRO A 90 1.87 7.54 13.19
CA PRO A 90 1.36 6.22 12.87
C PRO A 90 -0.15 6.22 12.62
N ILE A 91 -0.57 5.38 11.70
CA ILE A 91 -1.95 5.02 11.37
C ILE A 91 -2.03 3.51 11.53
N THR A 92 -2.98 2.99 12.29
CA THR A 92 -3.08 1.55 12.56
C THR A 92 -3.95 0.86 11.51
N LEU A 93 -3.71 -0.43 11.29
CA LEU A 93 -4.59 -1.26 10.45
C LEU A 93 -5.95 -1.45 11.13
N TYR A 94 -5.94 -2.00 12.35
CA TYR A 94 -7.10 -2.00 13.25
C TYR A 94 -6.87 -1.02 14.39
N PRO A 95 -7.92 -0.45 15.00
CA PRO A 95 -7.73 0.55 16.04
C PRO A 95 -6.91 0.02 17.23
N ASN A 96 -5.86 0.76 17.55
CA ASN A 96 -5.05 0.54 18.74
C ASN A 96 -4.96 1.85 19.53
N LYS A 97 -5.49 1.83 20.75
CA LYS A 97 -5.59 2.98 21.64
C LYS A 97 -4.24 3.61 21.94
N MET A 98 -3.21 2.81 22.20
CA MET A 98 -1.87 3.30 22.54
C MET A 98 -1.24 4.02 21.35
N ILE A 99 -1.31 3.40 20.16
CA ILE A 99 -0.81 4.01 18.93
C ILE A 99 -1.60 5.27 18.56
N LEU A 100 -2.93 5.29 18.78
CA LEU A 100 -3.74 6.47 18.57
C LEU A 100 -3.28 7.65 19.45
N LYS A 101 -3.05 7.41 20.75
CA LYS A 101 -2.52 8.44 21.65
C LYS A 101 -1.18 9.00 21.15
N ILE A 102 -0.25 8.12 20.75
CA ILE A 102 1.05 8.53 20.16
C ILE A 102 0.83 9.36 18.89
N SER A 103 -0.09 8.94 18.02
CA SER A 103 -0.42 9.61 16.76
C SER A 103 -0.96 11.03 16.99
N ILE A 104 -1.93 11.17 17.91
CA ILE A 104 -2.50 12.46 18.31
C ILE A 104 -1.42 13.36 18.90
N LEU A 105 -0.53 12.83 19.76
CA LEU A 105 0.53 13.60 20.38
C LEU A 105 1.53 14.16 19.35
N ILE A 106 1.97 13.33 18.40
CA ILE A 106 2.87 13.76 17.30
C ILE A 106 2.17 14.81 16.43
N ARG A 107 0.88 14.64 16.12
CA ARG A 107 0.10 15.59 15.35
C ARG A 107 -0.04 16.92 16.06
N LEU A 108 -0.40 16.91 17.35
CA LEU A 108 -0.49 18.12 18.16
C LEU A 108 0.85 18.86 18.14
N TYR A 109 1.96 18.18 18.39
CA TYR A 109 3.30 18.78 18.32
C TYR A 109 3.58 19.45 16.96
N LYS A 110 3.23 18.79 15.84
CA LYS A 110 3.39 19.35 14.49
C LYS A 110 2.50 20.58 14.29
N LYS A 111 1.24 20.55 14.72
CA LYS A 111 0.30 21.68 14.63
C LYS A 111 0.76 22.87 15.49
N LEU A 112 1.24 22.62 16.71
CA LEU A 112 1.77 23.66 17.59
C LEU A 112 3.01 24.33 16.97
N ASN A 113 3.95 23.54 16.45
CA ASN A 113 5.13 24.08 15.78
C ASN A 113 4.82 24.84 14.49
N ALA A 114 3.69 24.57 13.82
CA ALA A 114 3.24 25.37 12.68
C ALA A 114 2.73 26.78 13.09
N ILE A 115 2.29 26.95 14.35
CA ILE A 115 1.82 28.23 14.88
C ILE A 115 3.00 29.06 15.41
N LEU A 116 4.01 28.41 15.98
CA LEU A 116 5.11 29.07 16.68
C LEU A 116 6.17 29.60 15.71
N THR A 117 6.77 30.75 16.06
CA THR A 117 7.95 31.28 15.36
C THR A 117 9.23 30.56 15.76
N ARG A 118 9.25 29.94 16.94
CA ARG A 118 10.34 29.10 17.45
C ARG A 118 9.77 27.76 17.88
N ASN A 119 10.24 26.70 17.24
CA ASN A 119 9.74 25.35 17.48
C ASN A 119 10.04 24.88 18.92
N ILE A 120 9.11 24.10 19.44
CA ILE A 120 9.29 23.23 20.60
C ILE A 120 10.29 22.13 20.22
N SER A 121 11.19 21.78 21.14
CA SER A 121 12.16 20.71 20.91
C SER A 121 11.46 19.34 20.81
N PRO A 122 11.94 18.41 19.94
CA PRO A 122 11.51 17.02 19.95
C PRO A 122 11.64 16.34 21.33
N SER A 123 12.59 16.78 22.17
CA SER A 123 12.77 16.26 23.53
C SER A 123 11.54 16.46 24.41
N ILE A 124 10.80 17.55 24.23
CA ILE A 124 9.57 17.84 24.98
C ILE A 124 8.45 16.91 24.52
N LEU A 125 8.35 16.65 23.20
CA LEU A 125 7.42 15.64 22.68
C LEU A 125 7.73 14.25 23.26
N PHE A 126 9.01 13.88 23.35
CA PHE A 126 9.42 12.61 23.95
C PHE A 126 9.19 12.54 25.47
N GLN A 127 9.29 13.66 26.19
CA GLN A 127 8.89 13.72 27.60
C GLN A 127 7.37 13.54 27.74
N ALA A 128 6.58 14.25 26.94
CA ALA A 128 5.14 14.11 26.90
C ALA A 128 4.70 12.68 26.52
N SER A 129 5.43 11.99 25.63
CA SER A 129 5.08 10.62 25.26
C SER A 129 5.24 9.61 26.40
N LYS A 130 6.07 9.92 27.41
CA LYS A 130 6.21 9.06 28.60
C LYS A 130 5.03 9.19 29.56
N LEU A 131 4.24 10.26 29.46
CA LEU A 131 3.07 10.51 30.30
C LEU A 131 1.79 9.84 29.75
N ILE A 132 1.84 9.26 28.55
CA ILE A 132 0.69 8.71 27.82
C ILE A 132 -0.06 7.62 28.63
N ASP A 133 0.70 6.79 29.36
CA ASP A 133 0.17 5.69 30.16
C ASP A 133 -0.44 6.19 31.47
N ASP A 134 0.17 7.21 32.09
CA ASP A 134 -0.29 7.80 33.35
C ASP A 134 -1.52 8.70 33.15
N SER A 135 -1.41 9.70 32.26
CA SER A 135 -2.48 10.64 31.94
C SER A 135 -2.27 11.23 30.56
N PHE A 136 -3.16 10.86 29.63
CA PHE A 136 -3.13 11.42 28.29
C PHE A 136 -3.39 12.94 28.28
N SER A 137 -4.20 13.45 29.21
CA SER A 137 -4.44 14.89 29.33
C SER A 137 -3.15 15.63 29.75
N ASP A 138 -2.40 15.05 30.69
CA ASP A 138 -1.13 15.63 31.16
C ASP A 138 -0.09 15.63 30.05
N ALA A 139 -0.03 14.58 29.23
CA ALA A 139 0.81 14.54 28.03
C ALA A 139 0.49 15.69 27.05
N LEU A 140 -0.79 15.99 26.83
CA LEU A 140 -1.22 17.12 26.00
C LEU A 140 -0.91 18.47 26.66
N ASP A 141 -1.06 18.57 27.98
CA ASP A 141 -0.74 19.78 28.75
C ASP A 141 0.75 20.10 28.76
N GLU A 142 1.63 19.11 28.82
CA GLU A 142 3.08 19.29 28.73
C GLU A 142 3.47 19.97 27.41
N LEU A 143 2.96 19.46 26.27
CA LEU A 143 3.19 20.07 24.96
C LEU A 143 2.60 21.48 24.85
N THR A 144 1.37 21.66 25.34
CA THR A 144 0.65 22.93 25.23
C THR A 144 1.29 24.01 26.09
N SER A 145 1.71 23.66 27.30
CA SER A 145 2.43 24.55 28.22
C SER A 145 3.79 24.95 27.65
N ALA A 146 4.53 24.00 27.09
CA ALA A 146 5.76 24.29 26.37
C ALA A 146 5.54 25.25 25.20
N ALA A 147 4.49 25.04 24.41
CA ALA A 147 4.13 25.94 23.31
C ALA A 147 3.83 27.37 23.78
N ILE A 148 3.02 27.51 24.82
CA ILE A 148 2.66 28.81 25.41
C ILE A 148 3.90 29.52 25.96
N SER A 149 4.81 28.78 26.60
CA SER A 149 6.06 29.36 27.13
C SER A 149 6.99 29.92 26.04
N LYS A 150 6.87 29.42 24.80
CA LYS A 150 7.64 29.87 23.63
C LYS A 150 7.01 31.07 22.93
N LEU A 151 5.79 31.48 23.29
CA LEU A 151 5.19 32.68 22.74
C LEU A 151 5.95 33.94 23.22
N PRO A 152 6.14 34.94 22.33
CA PRO A 152 6.62 36.25 22.75
C PRO A 152 5.72 36.83 23.86
N LYS A 153 6.29 37.61 24.79
CA LYS A 153 5.50 38.34 25.80
C LYS A 153 4.48 39.30 25.19
N THR A 154 4.71 39.72 23.94
CA THR A 154 3.84 40.57 23.13
C THR A 154 2.81 39.80 22.30
N ALA A 155 2.79 38.45 22.40
CA ALA A 155 1.85 37.64 21.65
C ALA A 155 0.41 37.97 22.04
N THR A 156 -0.47 38.03 21.03
CA THR A 156 -1.89 38.31 21.23
C THR A 156 -2.58 37.15 21.95
N GLY A 157 -3.65 37.47 22.68
CA GLY A 157 -4.53 36.44 23.26
C GLY A 157 -5.05 35.44 22.22
N THR A 158 -5.19 35.87 20.96
CA THR A 158 -5.58 35.04 19.82
C THR A 158 -4.62 33.87 19.59
N LEU A 159 -3.29 34.07 19.63
CA LEU A 159 -2.33 32.98 19.43
C LEU A 159 -2.39 31.95 20.56
N LYS A 160 -2.53 32.41 21.80
CA LYS A 160 -2.71 31.54 22.96
C LYS A 160 -4.00 30.72 22.84
N ASN A 161 -5.10 31.36 22.43
CA ASN A 161 -6.37 30.67 22.21
C ASN A 161 -6.28 29.64 21.08
N ASN A 162 -5.56 29.94 19.99
CA ASN A 162 -5.33 28.98 18.91
C ASN A 162 -4.61 27.72 19.42
N ILE A 163 -3.57 27.88 20.23
CA ILE A 163 -2.85 26.75 20.86
C ILE A 163 -3.78 25.91 21.73
N LEU A 164 -4.58 26.56 22.59
CA LEU A 164 -5.55 25.86 23.46
C LEU A 164 -6.64 25.14 22.65
N ASN A 165 -7.08 25.72 21.53
CA ASN A 165 -8.06 25.08 20.65
C ASN A 165 -7.47 23.81 20.00
N GLN A 166 -6.19 23.82 19.61
CA GLN A 166 -5.54 22.60 19.09
C GLN A 166 -5.47 21.47 20.13
N LYS A 167 -5.27 21.81 21.41
CA LYS A 167 -5.38 20.85 22.52
C LYS A 167 -6.80 20.27 22.59
N LYS A 168 -7.82 21.13 22.62
CA LYS A 168 -9.23 20.72 22.71
C LYS A 168 -9.69 19.85 21.54
N GLU A 169 -9.25 20.15 20.31
CA GLU A 169 -9.50 19.30 19.15
C GLU A 169 -8.93 17.90 19.35
N SER A 170 -7.70 17.81 19.87
CA SER A 170 -7.00 16.54 20.14
C SER A 170 -7.68 15.73 21.25
N GLU A 171 -8.14 16.41 22.31
CA GLU A 171 -8.94 15.80 23.38
C GLU A 171 -10.30 15.30 22.86
N SER A 172 -10.97 16.11 22.04
CA SER A 172 -12.27 15.74 21.45
C SER A 172 -12.16 14.51 20.56
N GLU A 173 -11.13 14.43 19.72
CA GLU A 173 -10.87 13.26 18.88
C GLU A 173 -10.65 12.00 19.71
N PHE A 174 -9.83 12.07 20.76
CA PHE A 174 -9.61 10.92 21.64
C PHE A 174 -10.87 10.52 22.41
N ASN A 175 -11.63 11.49 22.91
CA ASN A 175 -12.90 11.24 23.60
C ASN A 175 -13.96 10.65 22.66
N GLU A 176 -13.96 11.03 21.38
CA GLU A 176 -14.83 10.42 20.38
C GLU A 176 -14.45 8.96 20.16
N TYR A 177 -13.16 8.64 20.03
CA TYR A 177 -12.69 7.26 19.98
C TYR A 177 -13.14 6.45 21.20
N LEU A 178 -13.02 7.01 22.42
CA LEU A 178 -13.43 6.32 23.65
C LEU A 178 -14.92 5.96 23.69
N LYS A 179 -15.80 6.71 23.00
CA LYS A 179 -17.23 6.37 22.91
C LYS A 179 -17.49 5.07 22.14
N TYR A 180 -16.56 4.68 21.28
CA TYR A 180 -16.69 3.52 20.40
C TYR A 180 -15.67 2.42 20.74
N ASP A 181 -14.84 2.59 21.78
CA ASP A 181 -13.76 1.64 22.14
C ASP A 181 -14.32 0.23 22.36
N SER A 182 -15.40 0.09 23.15
CA SER A 182 -16.08 -1.20 23.38
C SER A 182 -16.73 -1.75 22.11
N ASP A 183 -17.44 -0.91 21.35
CA ASP A 183 -18.06 -1.32 20.08
C ASP A 183 -17.03 -1.83 19.07
N ILE A 184 -15.84 -1.22 19.04
CA ILE A 184 -14.72 -1.63 18.19
C ILE A 184 -14.15 -2.97 18.68
N ASP A 185 -14.01 -3.15 19.99
CA ASP A 185 -13.52 -4.40 20.59
C ASP A 185 -14.48 -5.56 20.33
N ASP A 186 -15.78 -5.35 20.56
CA ASP A 186 -16.84 -6.32 20.28
C ASP A 186 -16.87 -6.69 18.79
N TYR A 187 -16.71 -5.70 17.91
CA TYR A 187 -16.64 -5.93 16.47
C TYR A 187 -15.41 -6.77 16.10
N ILE A 188 -14.24 -6.44 16.62
CA ILE A 188 -13.01 -7.19 16.33
C ILE A 188 -13.12 -8.64 16.85
N ALA A 189 -13.69 -8.85 18.03
CA ALA A 189 -13.97 -10.19 18.53
C ALA A 189 -14.95 -10.95 17.63
N SER A 190 -15.98 -10.27 17.10
CA SER A 190 -16.95 -10.89 16.18
C SER A 190 -16.36 -11.27 14.82
N LEU A 191 -15.25 -10.65 14.39
CA LEU A 191 -14.55 -11.00 13.15
C LEU A 191 -13.77 -12.31 13.23
N ASP A 192 -13.39 -12.72 14.45
CA ASP A 192 -12.77 -14.02 14.69
C ASP A 192 -13.81 -15.16 14.67
N ASP A 193 -15.10 -14.82 14.89
CA ASP A 193 -16.23 -15.74 14.76
C ASP A 193 -16.75 -15.80 13.32
N LYS A 194 -16.67 -16.98 12.71
CA LYS A 194 -16.99 -17.22 11.28
C LYS A 194 -18.47 -17.02 10.91
N GLU A 195 -19.35 -16.72 11.87
CA GLU A 195 -20.81 -16.74 11.68
C GLU A 195 -21.47 -15.36 11.58
N ASN A 196 -20.80 -14.25 11.90
CA ASN A 196 -21.47 -12.95 11.98
C ASN A 196 -21.03 -11.96 10.88
N HIS A 197 -21.88 -11.81 9.87
CA HIS A 197 -21.82 -10.73 8.89
C HIS A 197 -22.36 -9.41 9.47
N TYR A 198 -21.61 -8.77 10.37
CA TYR A 198 -21.91 -7.38 10.73
C TYR A 198 -21.52 -6.44 9.57
N SER A 199 -22.47 -5.60 9.16
CA SER A 199 -22.28 -4.56 8.15
C SER A 199 -21.16 -3.60 8.57
N LEU A 200 -20.15 -3.49 7.71
CA LEU A 200 -18.96 -2.62 7.79
C LEU A 200 -19.27 -1.11 7.81
N GLU A 201 -20.55 -0.73 7.76
CA GLU A 201 -20.98 0.66 7.61
C GLU A 201 -20.81 1.50 8.89
N LYS A 202 -20.66 0.88 10.06
CA LYS A 202 -20.69 1.63 11.33
C LYS A 202 -19.41 2.45 11.60
N TYR A 203 -18.22 2.00 11.16
CA TYR A 203 -16.93 2.64 11.51
C TYR A 203 -15.86 2.68 10.38
N PRO A 204 -16.19 3.05 9.13
CA PRO A 204 -15.27 2.94 7.99
C PRO A 204 -13.97 3.75 8.15
N ILE A 205 -14.01 4.88 8.86
CA ILE A 205 -12.87 5.78 9.05
C ILE A 205 -11.70 5.05 9.73
N TYR A 206 -11.99 4.21 10.73
CA TYR A 206 -10.97 3.58 11.57
C TYR A 206 -10.32 2.36 10.91
N PHE A 207 -11.02 1.67 10.01
CA PHE A 207 -10.54 0.44 9.36
C PHE A 207 -9.99 0.68 7.95
N ASN A 208 -10.37 1.74 7.25
CA ASN A 208 -9.90 2.00 5.87
C ASN A 208 -8.62 2.85 5.81
N SER A 209 -8.35 3.66 6.83
CA SER A 209 -7.26 4.65 6.84
C SER A 209 -5.88 4.05 6.50
N PHE A 210 -5.61 2.82 6.93
CA PHE A 210 -4.33 2.14 6.66
C PHE A 210 -4.11 1.88 5.18
N PHE A 211 -5.08 1.25 4.50
CA PHE A 211 -4.92 0.89 3.08
C PHE A 211 -5.07 2.11 2.16
N GLU A 212 -5.84 3.13 2.57
CA GLU A 212 -5.84 4.43 1.90
C GLU A 212 -4.44 5.06 1.93
N ALA A 213 -3.79 5.07 3.10
CA ALA A 213 -2.42 5.55 3.24
C ALA A 213 -1.43 4.68 2.44
N PHE A 214 -1.58 3.37 2.47
CA PHE A 214 -0.75 2.41 1.72
C PHE A 214 -0.78 2.70 0.22
N ASN A 215 -1.97 2.91 -0.34
CA ASN A 215 -2.15 3.17 -1.76
C ASN A 215 -1.60 4.54 -2.16
N LYS A 216 -1.83 5.57 -1.34
CA LYS A 216 -1.42 6.96 -1.62
C LYS A 216 0.08 7.21 -1.47
N ILE A 217 0.73 6.59 -0.48
CA ILE A 217 2.11 6.90 -0.12
C ILE A 217 3.07 6.15 -1.05
N GLN A 218 4.05 6.86 -1.62
CA GLN A 218 5.19 6.24 -2.29
C GLN A 218 6.16 5.72 -1.23
N LYS A 219 6.57 4.45 -1.32
CA LYS A 219 7.45 3.79 -0.34
C LYS A 219 6.98 3.99 1.12
N PRO A 220 5.79 3.46 1.48
CA PRO A 220 5.27 3.57 2.83
C PRO A 220 6.16 2.85 3.85
N LEU A 221 6.28 3.40 5.06
CA LEU A 221 6.89 2.67 6.18
C LEU A 221 5.80 1.93 6.94
N ILE A 222 5.95 0.61 7.01
CA ILE A 222 5.04 -0.25 7.76
C ILE A 222 5.85 -0.95 8.85
N GLY A 223 5.26 -1.07 10.02
CA GLY A 223 5.84 -1.81 11.12
C GLY A 223 4.81 -2.57 11.93
N VAL A 224 5.30 -3.49 12.74
CA VAL A 224 4.53 -4.19 13.77
C VAL A 224 4.94 -3.64 15.13
N TYR A 225 3.97 -3.11 15.86
CA TYR A 225 4.15 -2.64 17.22
C TYR A 225 4.20 -3.84 18.19
N LEU A 226 5.28 -3.90 18.95
CA LEU A 226 5.54 -4.88 19.99
C LEU A 226 5.22 -4.21 21.33
N GLU A 227 4.01 -4.42 21.82
CA GLU A 227 3.46 -3.72 22.98
C GLU A 227 4.33 -3.89 24.23
N GLU A 228 4.77 -5.14 24.51
CA GLU A 228 5.58 -5.47 25.69
C GLU A 228 6.93 -4.74 25.73
N GLU A 229 7.55 -4.52 24.56
CA GLU A 229 8.86 -3.88 24.46
C GLU A 229 8.78 -2.39 24.15
N ASN A 230 7.58 -1.88 23.83
CA ASN A 230 7.35 -0.55 23.27
C ASN A 230 8.25 -0.26 22.05
N LYS A 231 8.38 -1.27 21.17
CA LYS A 231 9.17 -1.20 19.94
C LYS A 231 8.32 -1.36 18.70
N VAL A 232 8.79 -0.86 17.58
CA VAL A 232 8.20 -1.09 16.26
C VAL A 232 9.21 -1.88 15.43
N LYS A 233 8.86 -3.12 15.09
CA LYS A 233 9.58 -3.92 14.08
C LYS A 233 9.26 -3.37 12.70
N ILE A 234 10.25 -2.90 11.95
CA ILE A 234 10.06 -2.37 10.61
C ILE A 234 9.97 -3.52 9.61
N LEU A 235 8.87 -3.57 8.85
CA LEU A 235 8.70 -4.58 7.80
C LEU A 235 9.51 -4.20 6.57
N CYS A 236 10.05 -5.20 5.88
CA CYS A 236 10.86 -5.00 4.67
C CYS A 236 12.02 -4.00 4.90
N SER A 237 12.61 -3.97 6.11
CA SER A 237 13.64 -3.00 6.51
C SER A 237 14.86 -3.02 5.58
N ASN A 238 15.19 -4.18 5.02
CA ASN A 238 16.24 -4.36 4.02
C ASN A 238 16.10 -3.41 2.80
N HIS A 239 14.88 -3.06 2.38
CA HIS A 239 14.65 -2.12 1.25
C HIS A 239 15.08 -0.69 1.60
N LEU A 240 15.29 -0.42 2.90
CA LEU A 240 15.56 0.90 3.45
C LEU A 240 17.06 1.11 3.76
N ILE A 241 17.79 0.02 4.00
CA ILE A 241 19.19 0.09 4.41
C ILE A 241 20.08 0.38 3.19
N LYS A 242 20.90 1.43 3.27
CA LYS A 242 22.02 1.63 2.33
C LYS A 242 23.15 0.65 2.67
N ARG A 243 23.32 -0.42 1.91
CA ARG A 243 24.50 -1.30 2.04
C ARG A 243 25.33 -1.31 0.76
N LYS A 244 26.65 -1.32 0.92
CA LYS A 244 27.63 -1.60 -0.15
C LYS A 244 27.86 -3.11 -0.37
N GLU A 245 27.47 -3.94 0.60
CA GLU A 245 27.93 -5.35 0.71
C GLU A 245 26.82 -6.40 0.61
N THR A 246 25.54 -5.99 0.55
CA THR A 246 24.42 -6.92 0.35
C THR A 246 23.79 -6.68 -1.01
N LEU A 247 23.52 -7.76 -1.74
CA LEU A 247 22.85 -7.72 -3.04
C LEU A 247 21.53 -6.93 -2.95
N PRO A 248 21.23 -6.04 -3.92
CA PRO A 248 19.97 -5.31 -3.94
C PRO A 248 18.78 -6.27 -3.93
N GLU A 249 17.70 -5.87 -3.24
CA GLU A 249 16.47 -6.65 -3.19
C GLU A 249 15.68 -6.61 -4.50
N LEU A 250 15.92 -5.58 -5.29
CA LEU A 250 15.55 -5.51 -6.69
C LEU A 250 16.77 -4.99 -7.44
N ASP A 251 17.41 -5.85 -8.22
CA ASP A 251 18.62 -5.50 -8.97
C ASP A 251 18.29 -5.40 -10.47
N PHE A 252 18.62 -4.26 -11.08
CA PHE A 252 18.53 -4.08 -12.53
C PHE A 252 19.91 -4.44 -13.11
N LYS A 253 20.10 -5.70 -13.47
CA LYS A 253 21.41 -6.26 -13.86
C LYS A 253 21.92 -5.73 -15.18
N SER A 254 21.04 -5.60 -16.16
CA SER A 254 21.39 -5.15 -17.51
C SER A 254 20.28 -4.28 -18.07
N PHE A 255 20.70 -3.24 -18.78
CA PHE A 255 19.87 -2.49 -19.69
C PHE A 255 20.44 -2.65 -21.10
N GLY A 256 19.71 -3.31 -21.98
CA GLY A 256 20.06 -3.42 -23.38
C GLY A 256 19.59 -2.19 -24.14
N HIS A 257 20.52 -1.42 -24.72
CA HIS A 257 20.22 -0.34 -25.66
C HIS A 257 19.87 -0.84 -27.07
N ASN A 258 20.05 -2.14 -27.35
CA ASN A 258 19.74 -2.74 -28.64
C ASN A 258 18.22 -2.90 -28.78
N SER A 259 17.65 -2.51 -29.92
CA SER A 259 16.22 -2.66 -30.18
C SER A 259 15.83 -4.14 -30.38
N PRO A 260 14.81 -4.65 -29.67
CA PRO A 260 14.01 -3.95 -28.65
C PRO A 260 14.76 -3.84 -27.30
N SER A 261 14.71 -2.65 -26.70
CA SER A 261 15.34 -2.42 -25.38
C SER A 261 14.79 -3.39 -24.34
N PHE A 262 15.64 -3.86 -23.42
CA PHE A 262 15.24 -4.79 -22.37
C PHE A 262 15.81 -4.42 -21.00
N PHE A 263 15.13 -4.91 -19.95
CA PHE A 263 15.57 -4.89 -18.57
C PHE A 263 15.72 -6.32 -18.07
N ASP A 264 16.90 -6.65 -17.56
CA ASP A 264 17.07 -7.80 -16.70
C ASP A 264 16.92 -7.38 -15.25
N ILE A 265 15.91 -7.95 -14.60
CA ILE A 265 15.59 -7.66 -13.21
C ILE A 265 15.77 -8.94 -12.41
N LEU A 266 16.52 -8.87 -11.32
CA LEU A 266 16.58 -9.93 -10.31
C LEU A 266 15.76 -9.51 -9.09
N PRO A 267 14.49 -9.92 -8.98
CA PRO A 267 13.78 -9.89 -7.71
C PRO A 267 14.48 -10.80 -6.70
N SER A 268 14.83 -10.27 -5.54
CA SER A 268 15.30 -11.08 -4.39
C SER A 268 14.20 -12.00 -3.86
N VAL A 269 12.96 -11.56 -4.03
CA VAL A 269 11.76 -12.25 -3.58
C VAL A 269 11.11 -12.99 -4.74
N ALA A 270 11.46 -14.27 -4.91
CA ALA A 270 11.02 -15.13 -6.01
C ALA A 270 9.51 -15.05 -6.27
N GLN A 271 8.70 -15.12 -5.20
CA GLN A 271 7.24 -15.12 -5.29
C GLN A 271 6.67 -13.80 -5.81
N VAL A 272 7.27 -12.66 -5.46
CA VAL A 272 6.87 -11.36 -6.03
C VAL A 272 7.20 -11.32 -7.52
N GLY A 273 8.35 -11.89 -7.91
CA GLY A 273 8.70 -12.04 -9.31
C GLY A 273 7.70 -12.91 -10.09
N LYS A 274 7.28 -14.02 -9.49
CA LYS A 274 6.26 -14.91 -10.06
C LYS A 274 4.90 -14.20 -10.19
N THR A 275 4.45 -13.48 -9.17
CA THR A 275 3.22 -12.67 -9.22
C THR A 275 3.24 -11.68 -10.39
N ILE A 276 4.37 -10.98 -10.59
CA ILE A 276 4.52 -10.06 -11.72
C ILE A 276 4.42 -10.82 -13.05
N TYR A 277 5.10 -11.97 -13.17
CA TYR A 277 5.03 -12.81 -14.36
C TYR A 277 3.59 -13.29 -14.63
N ASP A 278 2.95 -13.95 -13.67
CA ASP A 278 1.62 -14.54 -13.80
C ASP A 278 0.57 -13.46 -14.16
N ALA A 279 0.60 -12.31 -13.48
CA ALA A 279 -0.29 -11.19 -13.76
C ALA A 279 -0.15 -10.66 -15.20
N THR A 280 1.07 -10.67 -15.75
CA THR A 280 1.27 -10.25 -17.15
C THR A 280 0.83 -11.30 -18.15
N GLN A 281 0.98 -12.59 -17.84
CA GLN A 281 0.48 -13.67 -18.71
C GLN A 281 -1.06 -13.67 -18.74
N GLU A 282 -1.70 -13.54 -17.58
CA GLU A 282 -3.15 -13.39 -17.51
C GLU A 282 -3.65 -12.19 -18.31
N GLN A 283 -2.97 -11.05 -18.21
CA GLN A 283 -3.35 -9.86 -18.97
C GLN A 283 -3.21 -10.10 -20.48
N LYS A 284 -2.14 -10.77 -20.95
CA LYS A 284 -1.99 -11.16 -22.36
C LYS A 284 -3.14 -12.04 -22.83
N VAL A 285 -3.56 -13.01 -22.00
CA VAL A 285 -4.71 -13.88 -22.30
C VAL A 285 -6.00 -13.07 -22.39
N ARG A 286 -6.25 -12.16 -21.44
CA ARG A 286 -7.43 -11.28 -21.47
C ARG A 286 -7.42 -10.34 -22.69
N ASP A 287 -6.29 -9.73 -23.00
CA ASP A 287 -6.17 -8.84 -24.17
C ASP A 287 -6.39 -9.61 -25.49
N ALA A 288 -5.90 -10.86 -25.57
CA ALA A 288 -6.16 -11.75 -26.69
C ALA A 288 -7.64 -12.16 -26.79
N GLN A 289 -8.28 -12.45 -25.65
CA GLN A 289 -9.73 -12.72 -25.58
C GLN A 289 -10.55 -11.51 -26.05
N ILE A 290 -10.28 -10.31 -25.54
CA ILE A 290 -10.94 -9.08 -25.95
C ILE A 290 -10.75 -8.84 -27.46
N ARG A 291 -9.54 -9.04 -27.98
CA ARG A 291 -9.27 -8.91 -29.42
C ARG A 291 -10.01 -9.96 -30.25
N THR A 292 -10.11 -11.18 -29.75
CA THR A 292 -10.86 -12.26 -30.40
C THR A 292 -12.35 -11.95 -30.38
N GLU A 293 -12.88 -11.44 -29.28
CA GLU A 293 -14.27 -10.98 -29.17
C GLU A 293 -14.56 -9.80 -30.10
N GLN A 294 -13.66 -8.83 -30.20
CA GLN A 294 -13.76 -7.71 -31.15
C GLN A 294 -13.74 -8.19 -32.60
N LEU A 295 -12.79 -9.05 -32.97
CA LEU A 295 -12.74 -9.65 -34.30
C LEU A 295 -13.97 -10.51 -34.58
N THR A 296 -14.51 -11.19 -33.56
CA THR A 296 -15.74 -11.97 -33.67
C THR A 296 -16.95 -11.04 -33.85
N GLN A 297 -16.99 -9.90 -33.16
CA GLN A 297 -18.03 -8.88 -33.34
C GLN A 297 -17.94 -8.21 -34.71
N GLU A 298 -16.74 -7.89 -35.20
CA GLU A 298 -16.50 -7.37 -36.55
C GLU A 298 -16.91 -8.40 -37.61
N TYR A 299 -16.52 -9.67 -37.43
CA TYR A 299 -16.95 -10.77 -38.29
C TYR A 299 -18.46 -10.97 -38.25
N ILE A 300 -19.09 -10.89 -37.06
CA ILE A 300 -20.55 -10.93 -36.93
C ILE A 300 -21.18 -9.71 -37.60
N ALA A 301 -20.60 -8.52 -37.50
CA ALA A 301 -21.10 -7.31 -38.15
C ALA A 301 -20.99 -7.39 -39.68
N GLU A 302 -19.86 -7.85 -40.21
CA GLU A 302 -19.63 -8.12 -41.63
C GLU A 302 -20.53 -9.25 -42.13
N LYS A 303 -20.73 -10.30 -41.32
CA LYS A 303 -21.70 -11.36 -41.60
C LYS A 303 -23.13 -10.83 -41.56
N ILE A 304 -23.49 -9.94 -40.65
CA ILE A 304 -24.78 -9.25 -40.61
C ILE A 304 -24.93 -8.32 -41.82
N GLU A 305 -23.86 -7.69 -42.30
CA GLU A 305 -23.90 -6.79 -43.45
C GLU A 305 -24.03 -7.56 -44.77
N THR A 306 -23.26 -8.64 -44.93
CA THR A 306 -23.43 -9.60 -46.03
C THR A 306 -24.77 -10.34 -45.94
N GLU A 307 -25.26 -10.65 -44.74
CA GLU A 307 -26.62 -11.15 -44.51
C GLU A 307 -27.68 -10.08 -44.70
N LYS A 308 -27.40 -8.78 -44.53
CA LYS A 308 -28.31 -7.68 -44.90
C LYS A 308 -28.44 -7.56 -46.41
N VAL A 309 -27.35 -7.74 -47.15
CA VAL A 309 -27.35 -7.82 -48.62
C VAL A 309 -28.10 -9.07 -49.07
N LYS A 310 -27.85 -10.24 -48.45
CA LYS A 310 -28.64 -11.45 -48.69
C LYS A 310 -30.08 -11.31 -48.20
N ARG A 311 -30.37 -10.54 -47.15
CA ARG A 311 -31.71 -10.22 -46.66
C ARG A 311 -32.44 -9.29 -47.60
N LYS A 312 -31.82 -8.33 -48.28
CA LYS A 312 -32.52 -7.60 -49.36
C LYS A 312 -32.98 -8.54 -50.47
N TYR A 313 -32.17 -9.55 -50.79
CA TYR A 313 -32.49 -10.60 -51.76
C TYR A 313 -33.51 -11.64 -51.22
N LEU A 314 -33.45 -11.94 -49.93
CA LEU A 314 -34.37 -12.85 -49.23
C LEU A 314 -35.63 -12.17 -48.71
N GLU A 315 -35.69 -10.85 -48.53
CA GLU A 315 -36.89 -10.05 -48.17
C GLU A 315 -37.86 -10.00 -49.37
N GLU A 316 -37.35 -10.23 -50.58
CA GLU A 316 -38.14 -10.59 -51.76
C GLU A 316 -38.76 -12.00 -51.65
N GLN A 317 -38.13 -12.93 -50.91
CA GLN A 317 -38.57 -14.34 -50.79
C GLN A 317 -39.21 -14.72 -49.45
N ILE A 318 -38.98 -13.95 -48.39
CA ILE A 318 -39.35 -14.20 -47.00
C ILE A 318 -40.28 -13.05 -46.55
N LYS A 319 -41.33 -12.86 -47.36
CA LYS A 319 -42.71 -12.61 -46.93
C LYS A 319 -43.31 -13.82 -46.19
N ASN A 320 -42.51 -14.89 -46.03
CA ASN A 320 -42.84 -16.18 -45.48
C ASN A 320 -41.92 -16.52 -44.29
N LEU A 321 -42.48 -16.48 -43.07
CA LEU A 321 -42.06 -17.22 -41.86
C LEU A 321 -41.08 -16.53 -40.89
N GLN A 322 -41.51 -16.46 -39.61
CA GLN A 322 -40.89 -15.76 -38.48
C GLN A 322 -40.54 -16.71 -37.30
N GLN A 323 -39.71 -16.18 -36.37
CA GLN A 323 -39.51 -16.50 -34.90
C GLN A 323 -38.42 -17.54 -34.54
N LYS A 324 -37.61 -17.48 -33.45
CA LYS A 324 -37.32 -16.55 -32.31
C LYS A 324 -36.05 -17.05 -31.52
N ASN A 325 -35.24 -16.12 -30.95
CA ASN A 325 -34.49 -16.07 -29.63
C ASN A 325 -33.49 -17.20 -29.17
N PRO A 326 -32.75 -17.06 -28.04
CA PRO A 326 -31.68 -16.09 -27.68
C PRO A 326 -30.40 -16.73 -27.04
N THR A 327 -29.48 -15.85 -26.64
CA THR A 327 -28.14 -15.88 -26.01
C THR A 327 -27.86 -16.83 -24.81
N GLN A 328 -26.58 -17.19 -24.59
CA GLN A 328 -26.00 -17.39 -23.26
C GLN A 328 -24.50 -17.02 -23.19
N ASN A 329 -24.16 -16.22 -22.15
CA ASN A 329 -22.81 -15.87 -21.69
C ASN A 329 -22.24 -16.98 -20.79
N ASN A 330 -20.91 -17.12 -20.76
CA ASN A 330 -20.19 -17.74 -19.65
C ASN A 330 -19.02 -16.85 -19.24
N GLU A 331 -18.99 -16.45 -17.97
CA GLU A 331 -17.84 -15.87 -17.29
C GLU A 331 -16.91 -16.98 -16.81
N ILE A 332 -15.60 -16.73 -16.88
CA ILE A 332 -14.54 -17.57 -16.29
C ILE A 332 -13.83 -16.74 -15.22
N ILE A 333 -13.76 -17.30 -14.01
CA ILE A 333 -13.06 -16.79 -12.83
C ILE A 333 -11.76 -17.58 -12.66
N THR A 334 -10.64 -16.89 -12.41
CA THR A 334 -9.37 -17.39 -11.81
C THR A 334 -8.54 -16.14 -11.41
N ILE A 335 -7.74 -16.00 -10.32
CA ILE A 335 -6.82 -16.85 -9.53
C ILE A 335 -6.65 -16.26 -8.08
N ASP A 336 -6.24 -17.06 -7.07
CA ASP A 336 -4.99 -16.91 -6.23
C ASP A 336 -5.03 -17.66 -4.88
N GLN A 337 -4.14 -18.66 -4.67
CA GLN A 337 -4.16 -19.57 -3.51
C GLN A 337 -3.34 -19.12 -2.28
N ASP A 338 -2.45 -18.13 -2.40
CA ASP A 338 -1.65 -17.68 -1.25
C ASP A 338 -2.29 -16.53 -0.45
N ILE A 339 -3.32 -15.89 -1.01
CA ILE A 339 -4.20 -14.97 -0.28
C ILE A 339 -5.31 -15.75 0.46
N ILE A 340 -5.56 -17.01 0.09
CA ILE A 340 -6.69 -17.82 0.58
C ILE A 340 -6.53 -18.31 2.02
N ASN A 341 -5.31 -18.39 2.56
CA ASN A 341 -5.07 -18.97 3.89
C ASN A 341 -5.12 -18.00 5.08
N ILE A 342 -5.50 -16.73 4.87
CA ILE A 342 -5.93 -15.88 5.98
C ILE A 342 -7.38 -16.27 6.32
N PRO A 343 -7.77 -16.49 7.59
CA PRO A 343 -9.17 -16.61 7.98
C PRO A 343 -9.97 -15.47 7.35
N THR A 344 -11.21 -15.73 6.91
CA THR A 344 -12.02 -14.75 6.16
C THR A 344 -12.37 -13.52 7.02
N THR A 345 -11.42 -12.61 7.18
CA THR A 345 -11.51 -11.39 7.97
C THR A 345 -11.56 -10.16 7.05
N HIS A 346 -12.06 -9.03 7.55
CA HIS A 346 -12.08 -7.77 6.78
C HIS A 346 -10.69 -7.37 6.25
N VAL A 347 -9.62 -7.67 6.99
CA VAL A 347 -8.22 -7.46 6.54
C VAL A 347 -7.95 -8.19 5.23
N LYS A 348 -8.45 -9.42 5.07
CA LYS A 348 -8.26 -10.21 3.84
C LYS A 348 -8.87 -9.52 2.63
N ILE A 349 -10.08 -8.98 2.75
CA ILE A 349 -10.76 -8.26 1.65
C ILE A 349 -9.98 -7.00 1.29
N GLN A 350 -9.56 -6.20 2.27
CA GLN A 350 -8.81 -4.97 2.01
C GLN A 350 -7.40 -5.25 1.47
N ALA A 351 -6.70 -6.26 2.01
CA ALA A 351 -5.40 -6.70 1.52
C ALA A 351 -5.50 -7.23 0.08
N PHE A 352 -6.55 -7.99 -0.24
CA PHE A 352 -6.82 -8.46 -1.61
C PHE A 352 -7.14 -7.30 -2.55
N GLY A 353 -7.94 -6.32 -2.11
CA GLY A 353 -8.20 -5.09 -2.87
C GLY A 353 -6.94 -4.29 -3.14
N ALA A 354 -6.10 -4.09 -2.12
CA ALA A 354 -4.80 -3.41 -2.26
C ALA A 354 -3.86 -4.18 -3.19
N TYR A 355 -3.80 -5.51 -3.06
CA TYR A 355 -3.01 -6.38 -3.94
C TYR A 355 -3.45 -6.24 -5.40
N ASN A 356 -4.75 -6.39 -5.69
CA ASN A 356 -5.28 -6.24 -7.04
C ASN A 356 -5.00 -4.84 -7.62
N GLN A 357 -5.08 -3.80 -6.79
CA GLN A 357 -4.73 -2.45 -7.19
C GLN A 357 -3.23 -2.32 -7.54
N GLN A 358 -2.32 -2.92 -6.77
CA GLN A 358 -0.89 -2.87 -7.09
C GLN A 358 -0.54 -3.73 -8.31
N VAL A 359 -1.15 -4.90 -8.47
CA VAL A 359 -0.99 -5.73 -9.68
C VAL A 359 -1.45 -4.95 -10.92
N LYS A 360 -2.62 -4.31 -10.86
CA LYS A 360 -3.11 -3.44 -11.94
C LYS A 360 -2.16 -2.28 -12.22
N SER A 361 -1.68 -1.61 -11.17
CA SER A 361 -0.75 -0.47 -11.29
C SER A 361 0.58 -0.88 -11.92
N MET A 362 1.09 -2.07 -11.59
CA MET A 362 2.26 -2.68 -12.21
C MET A 362 2.02 -2.98 -13.70
N ASN A 363 0.90 -3.63 -14.04
CA ASN A 363 0.55 -3.92 -15.43
C ASN A 363 0.37 -2.63 -16.26
N ASP A 364 -0.27 -1.61 -15.70
CA ASP A 364 -0.42 -0.30 -16.33
C ASP A 364 0.92 0.42 -16.50
N LEU A 365 1.85 0.26 -15.55
CA LEU A 365 3.21 0.78 -15.69
C LEU A 365 3.95 0.10 -16.85
N LEU A 366 3.92 -1.23 -16.92
CA LEU A 366 4.54 -1.99 -18.01
C LEU A 366 3.95 -1.58 -19.36
N ARG A 367 2.62 -1.54 -19.48
CA ARG A 367 1.93 -1.14 -20.71
C ARG A 367 2.27 0.28 -21.16
N ARG A 368 2.26 1.26 -20.25
CA ARG A 368 2.63 2.66 -20.57
C ARG A 368 4.06 2.79 -21.07
N ASN A 369 4.96 1.95 -20.55
CA ASN A 369 6.35 1.89 -20.99
C ASN A 369 6.59 0.91 -22.15
N LYS A 370 5.51 0.38 -22.75
CA LYS A 370 5.53 -0.58 -23.86
C LYS A 370 6.38 -1.81 -23.54
N LEU A 371 6.38 -2.27 -22.28
CA LEU A 371 7.15 -3.42 -21.80
C LEU A 371 6.25 -4.64 -21.61
N VAL A 372 6.78 -5.82 -21.89
CA VAL A 372 6.18 -7.11 -21.53
C VAL A 372 7.20 -7.94 -20.78
N VAL A 373 6.73 -8.75 -19.82
CA VAL A 373 7.58 -9.80 -19.25
C VAL A 373 7.73 -10.89 -20.32
N SER A 374 8.96 -11.07 -20.80
CA SER A 374 9.33 -12.04 -21.83
C SER A 374 9.74 -13.37 -21.20
N GLU A 375 10.46 -13.31 -20.07
CA GLU A 375 11.01 -14.51 -19.42
C GLU A 375 10.91 -14.41 -17.89
N TYR A 376 10.69 -15.56 -17.25
CA TYR A 376 10.85 -15.76 -15.81
C TYR A 376 11.54 -17.10 -15.58
N GLU A 377 12.76 -17.05 -15.06
CA GLU A 377 13.61 -18.24 -14.96
C GLU A 377 14.41 -18.25 -13.65
N SER A 378 14.74 -19.43 -13.15
CA SER A 378 15.66 -19.55 -12.02
C SER A 378 17.07 -19.23 -12.49
N ARG A 379 17.70 -18.23 -11.86
CA ARG A 379 19.07 -17.81 -12.09
C ARG A 379 19.89 -18.06 -10.83
N VAL A 380 20.97 -18.83 -10.96
CA VAL A 380 21.98 -18.93 -9.90
C VAL A 380 22.90 -17.73 -10.07
N ASP A 381 23.03 -16.88 -9.04
CA ASP A 381 24.00 -15.78 -9.05
C ASP A 381 25.40 -16.38 -9.17
N GLN A 382 26.00 -16.35 -10.37
CA GLN A 382 27.41 -16.69 -10.58
C GLN A 382 28.29 -15.51 -10.14
N GLN A 383 28.22 -15.12 -8.87
CA GLN A 383 29.18 -14.25 -8.18
C GLN A 383 28.76 -14.10 -6.72
N ALA A 384 29.40 -14.88 -5.85
CA ALA A 384 29.54 -14.60 -4.42
C ALA A 384 30.99 -14.21 -4.15
#